data_AF-A0A3B1C2X1-F1
#
_entry.id   AF-A0A3B1C2X1-F1
#
_cell.length_a   1.000
_cell.length_b   1.000
_cell.length_c   1.000
_cell.angle_alpha   90.00
_cell.angle_beta   90.00
_cell.angle_gamma   90.00
#
_symmetry.space_group_name_H-M   'P 1'
#
loop_
_entity.id
_entity.type
_entity.pdbx_description
1 polymer ?
#
loop_
_entity_poly.entity_id
_entity_poly.type
_entity_poly.pdbx_seq_one_letter_code
_entity_poly.pdbx_strand_id
1 'polypeptide(L)'
;GITKDGDVYVVRVKAFSYGYVPRFIHVPQGAKVRIILTNIDKAAGLTKNPDVTMGLAAAGYYGPRTMLIGVRGMSIVGEFVARKAGEFEFYCQHFCGPLHLEMRGTLFVDPKGGQASLGVGDYDEISRQETMLDESEHEWIVGTNKLMNTLNEGKEPTI
;
A
#
# COMPACT_ATOMS: atom_id res chain seq x y z
N GLY A 1 4.56 -10.83 -0.28
CA GLY A 1 5.12 -11.24 1.03
C GLY A 1 5.82 -10.06 1.67
N ILE A 2 5.96 -10.10 2.99
CA ILE A 2 6.57 -9.02 3.80
C ILE A 2 8.02 -9.44 4.10
N THR A 3 8.97 -8.56 3.81
CA THR A 3 10.39 -8.76 4.13
C THR A 3 10.94 -7.49 4.76
N LYS A 4 12.00 -7.61 5.55
CA LYS A 4 12.70 -6.45 6.11
C LYS A 4 14.01 -6.22 5.34
N ASP A 5 14.22 -5.01 4.83
CA ASP A 5 15.42 -4.56 4.15
C ASP A 5 16.02 -3.38 4.93
N GLY A 6 17.07 -3.64 5.71
CA GLY A 6 17.56 -2.69 6.71
C GLY A 6 16.47 -2.30 7.71
N ASP A 7 16.16 -1.00 7.77
CA ASP A 7 15.11 -0.45 8.64
C ASP A 7 13.72 -0.36 7.96
N VAL A 8 13.60 -0.78 6.70
CA VAL A 8 12.37 -0.66 5.90
C VAL A 8 11.67 -2.02 5.78
N TYR A 9 10.37 -2.04 6.07
CA TYR A 9 9.49 -3.17 5.81
C TYR A 9 9.02 -3.11 4.36
N VAL A 10 9.52 -4.00 3.52
CA VAL A 10 9.13 -4.12 2.11
C VAL A 10 7.99 -5.12 1.98
N VAL A 11 6.80 -4.60 1.64
CA VAL A 11 5.58 -5.36 1.47
C VAL A 11 5.31 -5.51 -0.03
N ARG A 12 5.55 -6.70 -0.57
CA ARG A 12 5.22 -7.01 -1.97
C ARG A 12 3.80 -7.52 -2.07
N VAL A 13 2.92 -6.73 -2.65
CA VAL A 13 1.50 -7.01 -2.85
C VAL A 13 1.25 -7.30 -4.33
N LYS A 14 0.62 -8.43 -4.61
CA LYS A 14 0.11 -8.78 -5.93
C LYS A 14 -1.38 -8.47 -5.98
N ALA A 15 -1.79 -7.57 -6.86
CA ALA A 15 -3.20 -7.32 -7.17
C ALA A 15 -3.61 -8.21 -8.36
N PHE A 16 -4.74 -8.88 -8.21
CA PHE A 16 -5.39 -9.69 -9.24
C PHE A 16 -6.90 -9.45 -9.16
N SER A 17 -7.65 -9.96 -10.12
CA SER A 17 -9.11 -9.83 -10.16
C SER A 17 -9.74 -10.09 -8.78
N TYR A 18 -10.24 -9.01 -8.17
CA TYR A 18 -10.99 -8.98 -6.91
C TYR A 18 -10.20 -9.40 -5.66
N GLY A 19 -8.87 -9.29 -5.67
CA GLY A 19 -8.09 -9.65 -4.49
C GLY A 19 -6.65 -9.16 -4.47
N TYR A 20 -6.06 -9.30 -3.28
CA TYR A 20 -4.66 -9.01 -3.00
C TYR A 20 -3.97 -10.21 -2.37
N VAL A 21 -2.69 -10.40 -2.72
CA VAL A 21 -1.79 -11.32 -2.00
C VAL A 21 -0.52 -10.56 -1.59
N PRO A 22 -0.22 -10.44 -0.28
CA PRO A 22 -1.01 -10.90 0.86
C PRO A 22 -2.26 -10.04 1.07
N ARG A 23 -3.32 -10.63 1.63
CA ARG A 23 -4.55 -9.92 2.04
C ARG A 23 -4.36 -9.17 3.35
N PHE A 24 -3.61 -9.74 4.28
CA PHE A 24 -3.34 -9.16 5.59
C PHE A 24 -1.86 -8.74 5.66
N ILE A 25 -1.62 -7.49 6.04
CA ILE A 25 -0.29 -6.90 6.15
C ILE A 25 -0.08 -6.50 7.60
N HIS A 26 0.90 -7.10 8.28
CA HIS A 26 1.26 -6.73 9.65
C HIS A 26 2.58 -5.97 9.66
N VAL A 27 2.58 -4.79 10.29
CA VAL A 27 3.77 -3.95 10.46
C VAL A 27 3.77 -3.35 11.87
N PRO A 28 4.93 -3.20 12.53
CA PRO A 28 4.96 -2.56 13.83
C PRO A 28 4.78 -1.04 13.72
N GLN A 29 4.17 -0.43 14.73
CA GLN A 29 4.04 1.02 14.83
C GLN A 29 5.41 1.71 14.81
N GLY A 30 5.52 2.78 14.03
CA GLY A 30 6.75 3.52 13.77
C GLY A 30 7.62 2.93 12.66
N ALA A 31 7.25 1.81 12.05
CA ALA A 31 8.00 1.23 10.95
C ALA A 31 7.96 2.11 9.70
N LYS A 32 9.08 2.17 8.97
CA LYS A 32 9.11 2.62 7.57
C LYS A 32 8.59 1.48 6.71
N VAL A 33 7.54 1.72 5.95
CA VAL A 33 6.87 0.72 5.13
C VAL A 33 6.99 1.12 3.67
N ARG A 34 7.44 0.19 2.83
CA ARG A 34 7.47 0.29 1.37
C ARG A 34 6.50 -0.75 0.82
N ILE A 35 5.36 -0.31 0.28
CA ILE A 35 4.43 -1.17 -0.45
C ILE A 35 4.84 -1.20 -1.92
N ILE A 36 5.11 -2.39 -2.45
CA ILE A 36 5.30 -2.63 -3.88
C ILE A 36 4.06 -3.36 -4.37
N LEU A 37 3.16 -2.63 -5.02
CA LEU A 37 1.95 -3.16 -5.63
C LEU A 37 2.23 -3.55 -7.07
N THR A 38 2.08 -4.83 -7.41
CA THR A 38 2.16 -5.32 -8.79
C THR A 38 0.78 -5.78 -9.24
N ASN A 39 0.26 -5.16 -10.30
CA ASN A 39 -0.93 -5.65 -10.97
C ASN A 39 -0.56 -6.85 -11.84
N ILE A 40 -0.84 -8.05 -11.32
CA ILE A 40 -0.55 -9.33 -12.00
C ILE A 40 -1.74 -9.87 -12.76
N ASP A 41 -2.78 -9.07 -12.98
CA ASP A 41 -4.00 -9.56 -13.59
C ASP A 41 -3.72 -10.12 -14.99
N LYS A 42 -4.12 -11.37 -15.21
CA LYS A 42 -3.89 -12.11 -16.46
C LYS A 42 -5.23 -12.41 -17.10
N ALA A 43 -6.06 -11.39 -17.35
CA ALA A 43 -7.30 -11.52 -18.12
C ALA A 43 -8.03 -12.87 -17.89
N ALA A 44 -8.53 -13.10 -16.67
CA ALA A 44 -9.37 -14.26 -16.34
C ALA A 44 -10.61 -13.90 -15.52
N GLY A 45 -10.91 -12.60 -15.36
CA GLY A 45 -12.18 -12.12 -14.83
C GLY A 45 -13.30 -12.12 -15.88
N LEU A 46 -14.52 -11.77 -15.45
CA LEU A 46 -15.74 -11.67 -16.28
C LEU A 46 -15.58 -10.71 -17.49
N THR A 47 -14.63 -9.79 -17.44
CA THR A 47 -14.30 -8.85 -18.52
C THR A 47 -12.93 -9.20 -19.11
N LYS A 48 -12.91 -9.74 -20.33
CA LYS A 48 -11.68 -9.97 -21.13
C LYS A 48 -11.05 -8.66 -21.64
N ASN A 49 -10.93 -7.64 -20.78
CA ASN A 49 -10.29 -6.39 -21.15
C ASN A 49 -8.81 -6.40 -20.77
N PRO A 50 -7.91 -5.99 -21.70
CA PRO A 50 -6.47 -5.98 -21.44
C PRO A 50 -6.04 -4.89 -20.43
N ASP A 51 -6.89 -3.89 -20.18
CA ASP A 51 -6.53 -2.65 -19.50
C ASP A 51 -7.23 -2.49 -18.13
N VAL A 52 -7.26 -3.55 -17.32
CA VAL A 52 -7.81 -3.45 -15.96
C VAL A 52 -6.83 -2.69 -15.08
N THR A 53 -7.10 -1.41 -14.86
CA THR A 53 -6.41 -0.59 -13.85
C THR A 53 -6.89 -0.99 -12.46
N MET A 54 -5.96 -1.24 -11.56
CA MET A 54 -6.24 -1.55 -10.16
C MET A 54 -5.55 -0.54 -9.28
N GLY A 55 -6.19 -0.21 -8.18
CA GLY A 55 -5.58 0.59 -7.13
C GLY A 55 -5.40 -0.22 -5.85
N LEU A 56 -4.65 0.34 -4.92
CA LEU A 56 -4.69 0.04 -3.50
C LEU A 56 -4.77 1.39 -2.80
N ALA A 57 -5.63 1.53 -1.79
CA ALA A 57 -5.66 2.66 -0.88
C ALA A 57 -6.21 2.21 0.47
N ALA A 58 -5.49 2.50 1.55
CA ALA A 58 -5.94 2.27 2.91
C ALA A 58 -7.00 3.31 3.34
N ALA A 59 -7.96 2.91 4.16
CA ALA A 59 -8.94 3.83 4.71
C ALA A 59 -8.32 4.74 5.78
N GLY A 60 -8.95 5.90 6.00
CA GLY A 60 -8.57 6.84 7.07
C GLY A 60 -7.18 7.45 6.87
N TYR A 61 -6.40 7.52 7.95
CA TYR A 61 -5.10 8.20 7.99
C TYR A 61 -4.12 7.77 6.89
N TYR A 62 -4.09 6.49 6.53
CA TYR A 62 -3.15 5.99 5.51
C TYR A 62 -3.62 6.18 4.07
N GLY A 63 -4.84 6.67 3.83
CA GLY A 63 -5.39 6.85 2.49
C GLY A 63 -4.50 7.68 1.58
N PRO A 64 -4.24 8.97 1.88
CA PRO A 64 -3.35 9.81 1.07
C PRO A 64 -1.93 9.22 0.90
N ARG A 65 -1.49 8.37 1.84
CA ARG A 65 -0.15 7.76 1.87
C ARG A 65 -0.03 6.49 1.02
N THR A 66 -1.16 5.91 0.64
CA THR A 66 -1.22 4.59 0.01
C THR A 66 -2.01 4.59 -1.29
N MET A 67 -2.28 5.76 -1.90
CA MET A 67 -2.99 5.88 -3.19
C MET A 67 -2.17 5.36 -4.38
N LEU A 68 -1.98 4.04 -4.46
CA LEU A 68 -1.23 3.39 -5.53
C LEU A 68 -2.18 2.96 -6.63
N ILE A 69 -1.96 3.36 -7.89
CA ILE A 69 -2.87 3.06 -9.02
C ILE A 69 -2.05 2.60 -10.22
N GLY A 70 -2.21 1.34 -10.62
CA GLY A 70 -1.41 0.73 -11.68
C GLY A 70 -2.22 -0.04 -12.71
N VAL A 71 -1.82 0.14 -13.95
CA VAL A 71 -2.29 -0.67 -15.08
C VAL A 71 -1.70 -2.08 -15.03
N ARG A 72 -2.26 -2.98 -15.83
CA ARG A 72 -1.82 -4.36 -15.92
C ARG A 72 -0.30 -4.48 -16.19
N GLY A 73 0.38 -5.34 -15.44
CA GLY A 73 1.81 -5.59 -15.57
C GLY A 73 2.71 -4.53 -14.92
N MET A 74 2.15 -3.41 -14.46
CA MET A 74 2.89 -2.36 -13.77
C MET A 74 3.14 -2.73 -12.31
N SER A 75 4.31 -2.32 -11.82
CA SER A 75 4.62 -2.29 -10.39
C SER A 75 4.74 -0.85 -9.92
N ILE A 76 4.11 -0.53 -8.79
CA ILE A 76 4.07 0.80 -8.20
C ILE A 76 4.53 0.71 -6.77
N VAL A 77 5.28 1.72 -6.35
CA VAL A 77 5.88 1.78 -5.03
C VAL A 77 5.28 2.95 -4.26
N GLY A 78 4.81 2.69 -3.05
CA GLY A 78 4.43 3.70 -2.07
C GLY A 78 5.25 3.53 -0.81
N GLU A 79 5.73 4.64 -0.23
CA GLU A 79 6.45 4.62 1.03
C GLU A 79 5.80 5.53 2.05
N PHE A 80 5.71 5.06 3.29
CA PHE A 80 5.18 5.84 4.40
C PHE A 80 5.71 5.31 5.72
N VAL A 81 5.48 6.07 6.80
CA VAL A 81 5.78 5.64 8.16
C VAL A 81 4.48 5.25 8.84
N ALA A 82 4.43 4.04 9.42
CA ALA A 82 3.26 3.50 10.10
C ALA A 82 3.08 4.13 11.50
N ARG A 83 2.73 5.41 11.58
CA ARG A 83 2.68 6.18 12.85
C ARG A 83 1.51 5.81 13.76
N LYS A 84 0.32 5.59 13.19
CA LYS A 84 -0.91 5.31 13.93
C LYS A 84 -1.15 3.81 14.02
N ALA A 85 -1.32 3.31 15.23
CA ALA A 85 -1.63 1.91 15.46
C ALA A 85 -3.10 1.63 15.19
N GLY A 86 -3.42 0.42 14.74
CA GLY A 86 -4.80 0.01 14.49
C GLY A 86 -4.97 -0.82 13.22
N GLU A 87 -6.23 -1.08 12.89
CA GLU A 87 -6.65 -1.83 11.73
C GLU A 87 -7.13 -0.89 10.63
N PHE A 88 -6.49 -0.96 9.46
CA PHE A 88 -6.79 -0.12 8.32
C PHE A 88 -7.12 -0.98 7.13
N GLU A 89 -8.40 -1.04 6.78
CA GLU A 89 -8.83 -1.73 5.59
C GLU A 89 -8.34 -0.98 4.36
N PHE A 90 -7.65 -1.66 3.46
CA PHE A 90 -7.31 -1.14 2.14
C PHE A 90 -8.16 -1.80 1.07
N TYR A 91 -8.54 -1.00 0.08
CA TYR A 91 -9.43 -1.41 -0.97
C TYR A 91 -8.92 -0.90 -2.31
N CYS A 92 -9.46 -1.48 -3.38
CA CYS A 92 -9.24 -0.92 -4.71
C CYS A 92 -10.06 0.36 -4.81
N GLN A 93 -9.43 1.51 -5.05
CA GLN A 93 -10.11 2.80 -5.24
C GLN A 93 -10.51 3.06 -6.71
N HIS A 94 -10.05 2.22 -7.64
CA HIS A 94 -10.31 2.35 -9.06
C HIS A 94 -11.22 1.24 -9.56
N PHE A 95 -12.36 1.58 -10.16
CA PHE A 95 -13.34 0.59 -10.59
C PHE A 95 -12.73 -0.44 -11.56
N CYS A 96 -12.55 -1.67 -11.08
CA CYS A 96 -11.85 -2.74 -11.80
C CYS A 96 -12.77 -3.90 -12.21
N GLY A 97 -14.08 -3.81 -11.92
CA GLY A 97 -15.08 -4.80 -12.31
C GLY A 97 -16.23 -4.94 -11.30
N PRO A 98 -17.16 -5.89 -11.52
CA PRO A 98 -18.37 -6.03 -10.69
C PRO A 98 -18.10 -6.28 -9.21
N LEU A 99 -17.05 -7.05 -8.88
CA LEU A 99 -16.66 -7.35 -7.50
C LEU A 99 -15.57 -6.41 -6.97
N HIS A 100 -15.57 -5.16 -7.45
CA HIS A 100 -14.59 -4.14 -7.06
C HIS A 100 -14.68 -3.79 -5.57
N LEU A 101 -15.88 -3.80 -4.98
CA LEU A 101 -16.09 -3.46 -3.57
C LEU A 101 -15.58 -4.55 -2.62
N GLU A 102 -15.49 -5.79 -3.10
CA GLU A 102 -14.97 -6.96 -2.40
C GLU A 102 -13.45 -7.08 -2.50
N MET A 103 -12.82 -6.29 -3.37
CA MET A 103 -11.37 -6.22 -3.52
C MET A 103 -10.74 -5.47 -2.35
N ARG A 104 -10.59 -6.18 -1.22
CA ARG A 104 -10.10 -5.62 0.04
C ARG A 104 -9.00 -6.45 0.69
N GLY A 105 -8.25 -5.80 1.55
CA GLY A 105 -7.32 -6.40 2.50
C GLY A 105 -7.16 -5.48 3.70
N THR A 106 -6.34 -5.88 4.66
CA THR A 106 -6.20 -5.15 5.92
C THR A 106 -4.73 -4.91 6.24
N LEU A 107 -4.40 -3.66 6.53
CA LEU A 107 -3.15 -3.23 7.11
C LEU A 107 -3.31 -3.14 8.63
N PHE A 108 -2.61 -4.02 9.33
CA PHE A 108 -2.49 -4.03 10.78
C PHE A 108 -1.20 -3.31 11.17
N VAL A 109 -1.35 -2.19 11.90
CA VAL A 109 -0.23 -1.48 12.50
C VAL A 109 -0.17 -1.84 13.98
N ASP A 110 0.67 -2.81 14.29
CA ASP A 110 0.75 -3.42 15.62
C ASP A 110 1.41 -2.44 16.63
N PRO A 111 0.71 -2.06 17.72
CA PRO A 111 1.28 -1.20 18.75
C PRO A 111 2.40 -1.93 19.51
N LYS A 112 3.21 -1.16 20.25
CA LYS A 112 4.25 -1.75 21.10
C LYS A 112 3.62 -2.66 22.16
N GLY A 113 3.94 -3.95 22.11
CA GLY A 113 3.51 -4.94 23.11
C GLY A 113 2.17 -5.62 22.82
N GLY A 114 1.58 -5.44 21.63
CA GLY A 114 0.32 -6.09 21.26
C GLY A 114 0.11 -6.21 19.76
N GLN A 115 -0.99 -6.85 19.37
CA GLN A 115 -1.45 -6.95 17.98
C GLN A 115 -2.59 -5.96 17.74
N ALA A 116 -2.60 -5.31 16.59
CA ALA A 116 -3.68 -4.41 16.21
C ALA A 116 -4.99 -5.19 16.05
N SER A 117 -6.10 -4.57 16.50
CA SER A 117 -7.45 -5.10 16.33
C SER A 117 -8.47 -3.97 16.37
N LEU A 118 -9.74 -4.25 16.06
CA LEU A 118 -10.85 -3.29 16.21
C LEU A 118 -10.96 -2.67 17.61
N GLY A 119 -10.50 -3.36 18.66
CA GLY A 119 -10.46 -2.84 20.03
C GLY A 119 -9.10 -2.25 20.45
N VAL A 120 -8.08 -2.36 19.61
CA VAL A 120 -6.69 -1.98 19.89
C VAL A 120 -6.17 -1.15 18.71
N GLY A 121 -6.40 0.16 18.76
CA GLY A 121 -5.96 1.12 17.76
C GLY A 121 -6.35 2.55 18.11
N ASP A 122 -5.71 3.52 17.45
CA ASP A 122 -5.91 4.95 17.67
C ASP A 122 -7.16 5.49 16.94
N TYR A 123 -8.29 4.77 16.98
CA TYR A 123 -9.48 5.05 16.15
C TYR A 123 -10.09 6.45 16.35
N ASP A 124 -10.03 6.97 17.58
CA ASP A 124 -10.45 8.34 17.91
C ASP A 124 -9.55 9.42 17.31
N GLU A 125 -8.30 9.07 16.97
CA GLU A 125 -7.37 9.96 16.27
C GLU A 125 -7.47 9.76 14.75
N ILE A 126 -7.73 8.52 14.29
CA ILE A 126 -7.90 8.20 12.86
C ILE A 126 -9.12 8.93 12.25
N SER A 127 -10.17 9.16 13.04
CA SER A 127 -11.37 9.90 12.60
C SER A 127 -11.17 11.42 12.49
N ARG A 128 -10.12 11.96 13.13
CA ARG A 128 -9.72 13.36 12.93
C ARG A 128 -8.97 13.38 11.61
N GLN A 129 -9.63 13.87 10.58
CA GLN A 129 -9.15 13.83 9.21
C GLN A 129 -7.89 14.69 9.02
N GLU A 130 -6.73 14.19 9.44
CA GLU A 130 -5.39 14.69 9.09
C GLU A 130 -5.15 14.39 7.61
N THR A 131 -5.88 15.14 6.78
CA THR A 131 -5.89 15.00 5.33
C THR A 131 -4.61 15.58 4.73
N MET A 132 -3.97 16.51 5.45
CA MET A 132 -2.68 17.08 5.09
C MET A 132 -1.56 16.15 5.56
N LEU A 133 -0.63 15.89 4.66
CA LEU A 133 0.61 15.21 4.99
C LEU A 133 1.51 16.20 5.75
N ASP A 134 2.25 15.70 6.74
CA ASP A 134 3.29 16.49 7.36
C ASP A 134 4.42 16.76 6.35
N GLU A 135 5.12 17.90 6.46
CA GLU A 135 6.21 18.25 5.54
C GLU A 135 7.31 17.17 5.50
N SER A 136 7.56 16.48 6.63
CA SER A 136 8.52 15.37 6.71
C SER A 136 8.07 14.10 5.98
N GLU A 137 6.77 13.95 5.69
CA GLU A 137 6.20 12.80 4.99
C GLU A 137 6.05 13.02 3.49
N HIS A 138 6.04 14.27 3.03
CA HIS A 138 5.97 14.60 1.60
C HIS A 138 7.07 13.88 0.81
N GLU A 139 8.32 13.91 1.29
CA GLU A 139 9.47 13.27 0.62
C GLU A 139 9.26 11.77 0.36
N TRP A 140 8.52 11.08 1.23
CA TRP A 140 8.32 9.64 1.16
C TRP A 140 7.09 9.23 0.34
N ILE A 141 6.03 10.04 0.35
CA ILE A 141 4.73 9.66 -0.24
C ILE A 141 4.62 10.00 -1.72
N VAL A 142 5.15 11.15 -2.17
CA VAL A 142 4.99 11.60 -3.57
C VAL A 142 5.88 10.89 -4.58
N GLY A 143 6.42 9.72 -4.24
CA GLY A 143 7.15 8.90 -5.20
C GLY A 143 8.30 9.65 -5.86
N THR A 144 8.97 10.57 -5.14
CA THR A 144 10.30 10.99 -5.54
C THR A 144 11.19 9.78 -5.31
N ASN A 145 11.22 8.95 -6.34
CA ASN A 145 11.84 7.65 -6.39
C ASN A 145 13.28 7.85 -5.90
N LYS A 146 13.57 7.54 -4.62
CA LYS A 146 14.93 7.63 -4.12
C LYS A 146 15.85 6.73 -4.92
N LEU A 147 15.30 5.69 -5.58
CA LEU A 147 15.94 4.97 -6.68
C LEU A 147 16.33 5.92 -7.82
N MET A 148 15.42 6.64 -8.50
CA MET A 148 15.83 7.59 -9.57
C MET A 148 16.74 8.74 -9.09
N ASN A 149 16.61 9.20 -7.84
CA ASN A 149 17.49 10.24 -7.29
C ASN A 149 18.84 9.69 -6.75
N THR A 150 19.04 8.37 -6.74
CA THR A 150 20.33 7.72 -6.41
C THR A 150 20.91 6.92 -7.58
N LEU A 151 20.21 6.85 -8.71
CA LEU A 151 20.73 6.33 -9.96
C LEU A 151 21.68 7.36 -10.56
N ASN A 152 22.98 7.12 -10.37
CA ASN A 152 23.97 7.69 -11.27
C ASN A 152 23.81 7.01 -12.63
N GLU A 153 23.78 7.81 -13.70
CA GLU A 153 23.75 7.35 -15.09
C GLU A 153 24.75 6.20 -15.28
N GLY A 154 24.27 5.01 -15.66
CA GLY A 154 25.09 3.80 -15.83
C GLY A 154 25.14 2.80 -14.65
N LYS A 155 24.39 3.01 -13.56
CA LYS A 155 24.23 2.03 -12.45
C LYS A 155 22.80 1.52 -12.28
N GLU A 156 22.02 1.51 -13.36
CA GLU A 156 20.67 0.96 -13.31
C GLU A 156 20.72 -0.55 -13.09
N PRO A 157 19.85 -1.11 -12.22
CA PRO A 157 19.77 -2.55 -12.05
C PRO A 157 19.27 -3.17 -13.37
N THR A 158 20.12 -3.99 -13.99
CA THR A 158 19.76 -4.76 -15.18
C THR A 158 18.63 -5.73 -14.87
N ILE A 159 17.65 -5.80 -15.77
CA ILE A 159 16.50 -6.72 -15.75
C ILE A 159 16.94 -8.18 -15.63
#